data_AF-A0A445AJK2-F1
#
_entry.id   AF-A0A445AJK2-F1
#
_cell.length_a   1.000
_cell.length_b   1.000
_cell.length_c   1.000
_cell.angle_alpha   90.00
_cell.angle_beta   90.00
_cell.angle_gamma   90.00
#
_symmetry.space_group_name_H-M   'P 1'
#
loop_
_entity.id
_entity.type
_entity.pdbx_description
1 polymer ?
#
loop_
_entity_poly.entity_id
_entity_poly.type
_entity_poly.pdbx_seq_one_letter_code
_entity_poly.pdbx_strand_id
1 'polypeptide(L)'
;MPLPDMMAAVLAMDESVLDVDQVENLIKFCPTKEEMELLKGYTGDKENLGKCEQLMKVPRVESKLGVFSFKIQFLSQVTEFKKSLKTVNSACEEVLAERSPGLLDFHLDLVSLEAATKDNIEDDDNED
;
A
#
# COMPACT_ATOMS: atom_id res chain seq x y z
N MET A 1 14.13 -14.69 -22.68
CA MET A 1 13.42 -15.94 -22.35
C MET A 1 12.37 -16.23 -23.41
N PRO A 2 12.21 -17.48 -23.88
CA PRO A 2 11.10 -17.90 -24.72
C PRO A 2 9.73 -17.69 -24.04
N LEU A 3 8.68 -17.37 -24.81
CA LEU A 3 7.33 -17.16 -24.27
C LEU A 3 6.79 -18.37 -23.48
N PRO A 4 6.99 -19.62 -23.92
CA PRO A 4 6.52 -20.80 -23.17
C PRO A 4 7.15 -20.89 -21.77
N ASP A 5 8.44 -20.57 -21.66
CA ASP A 5 9.17 -20.62 -20.38
C ASP A 5 8.71 -19.51 -19.44
N MET A 6 8.44 -18.31 -19.96
CA MET A 6 7.82 -17.22 -19.18
C MET A 6 6.45 -17.65 -18.64
N MET A 7 5.64 -18.29 -19.49
CA MET A 7 4.31 -18.75 -19.07
C MET A 7 4.37 -19.87 -18.05
N ALA A 8 5.35 -20.78 -18.16
CA ALA A 8 5.59 -21.79 -17.15
C ALA A 8 5.98 -21.16 -15.80
N ALA A 9 6.84 -20.13 -15.81
CA ALA A 9 7.22 -19.39 -14.62
C ALA A 9 6.05 -18.63 -13.98
N VAL A 10 5.20 -17.98 -14.80
CA VAL A 10 3.95 -17.34 -14.32
C VAL A 10 3.01 -18.37 -13.70
N LEU A 11 2.86 -19.54 -14.32
CA LEU A 11 2.01 -20.62 -13.81
C LEU A 11 2.56 -21.23 -12.51
N ALA A 12 3.88 -21.31 -12.37
CA ALA A 12 4.56 -21.75 -11.15
C ALA A 12 4.65 -20.64 -10.07
N MET A 13 4.33 -19.39 -10.41
CA MET A 13 4.53 -18.20 -9.55
C MET A 13 5.97 -18.13 -9.01
N ASP A 14 6.94 -18.38 -9.89
CA ASP A 14 8.36 -18.47 -9.56
C ASP A 14 9.04 -17.09 -9.60
N GLU A 15 9.20 -16.50 -8.42
CA GLU A 15 9.84 -15.19 -8.20
C GLU A 15 11.37 -15.18 -8.42
N SER A 16 11.99 -16.36 -8.60
CA SER A 16 13.41 -16.43 -8.96
C SER A 16 13.65 -16.28 -10.47
N VAL A 17 12.60 -16.49 -11.27
CA VAL A 17 12.67 -16.53 -12.73
C VAL A 17 12.11 -15.25 -13.35
N LEU A 18 11.07 -14.66 -12.73
CA LEU A 18 10.42 -13.45 -13.20
C LEU A 18 10.47 -12.35 -12.14
N ASP A 19 10.94 -11.18 -12.56
CA ASP A 19 10.92 -9.97 -11.73
C ASP A 19 9.61 -9.18 -11.87
N VAL A 20 9.48 -8.13 -11.05
CA VAL A 20 8.26 -7.32 -11.00
C VAL A 20 7.99 -6.59 -12.33
N ASP A 21 9.03 -6.07 -12.97
CA ASP A 21 8.92 -5.30 -14.22
C ASP A 21 8.48 -6.21 -15.37
N GLN A 22 8.99 -7.43 -15.42
CA GLN A 22 8.60 -8.44 -16.39
C GLN A 22 7.15 -8.85 -16.23
N VAL A 23 6.68 -9.04 -15.00
CA VAL A 23 5.27 -9.36 -14.72
C VAL A 23 4.36 -8.17 -15.07
N GLU A 24 4.75 -6.95 -14.74
CA GLU A 24 3.99 -5.74 -15.12
C GLU A 24 3.92 -5.56 -16.64
N ASN A 25 5.02 -5.81 -17.35
CA ASN A 25 5.03 -5.80 -18.81
C ASN A 25 4.09 -6.88 -19.38
N LEU A 26 4.08 -8.09 -18.82
CA LEU A 26 3.14 -9.14 -19.24
C LEU A 26 1.68 -8.75 -19.00
N ILE A 27 1.37 -8.06 -17.89
CA ILE A 27 0.03 -7.52 -17.63
C ILE A 27 -0.33 -6.47 -18.69
N LYS A 28 0.59 -5.54 -18.98
CA LYS A 28 0.40 -4.46 -19.97
C LYS A 28 0.18 -4.99 -21.39
N PHE A 29 0.85 -6.08 -21.75
CA PHE A 29 0.73 -6.72 -23.05
C PHE A 29 -0.32 -7.84 -23.08
N CYS A 30 -1.00 -8.11 -21.97
CA CYS A 30 -2.08 -9.07 -21.92
C CYS A 30 -3.27 -8.54 -22.74
N PRO A 31 -3.86 -9.35 -23.64
CA PRO A 31 -5.00 -8.91 -24.43
C PRO A 31 -6.15 -8.43 -23.54
N THR A 32 -6.79 -7.33 -23.93
CA THR A 32 -7.97 -6.81 -23.21
C THR A 32 -9.15 -7.75 -23.37
N LYS A 33 -10.19 -7.61 -22.52
CA LYS A 33 -11.43 -8.40 -22.67
C LYS A 33 -12.04 -8.31 -24.07
N GLU A 34 -11.97 -7.15 -24.70
CA GLU A 34 -12.49 -6.93 -26.05
C GLU A 34 -11.65 -7.66 -27.10
N GLU A 35 -10.32 -7.60 -26.99
CA GLU A 35 -9.40 -8.34 -27.86
C GLU A 35 -9.57 -9.86 -27.68
N MET A 36 -9.78 -10.32 -26.45
CA MET A 36 -10.07 -11.71 -26.14
C MET A 36 -11.39 -12.18 -26.79
N GLU A 37 -12.43 -11.35 -26.81
CA GLU A 37 -13.71 -11.66 -27.47
C GLU A 37 -13.54 -11.78 -28.98
N LEU A 38 -12.79 -10.86 -29.61
CA LEU A 38 -12.48 -10.90 -31.05
C LEU A 38 -11.69 -12.17 -31.41
N LEU A 39 -10.71 -12.54 -30.60
CA LEU A 39 -9.90 -13.74 -30.80
C LEU A 39 -10.68 -15.04 -30.60
N LYS A 40 -11.74 -15.07 -29.78
CA LYS A 40 -12.63 -16.25 -29.67
C LYS A 40 -13.39 -16.50 -30.98
N GLY A 41 -13.72 -15.44 -31.73
CA GLY A 41 -14.39 -15.52 -33.03
C GLY A 41 -13.45 -15.81 -34.20
N TYR A 42 -12.13 -15.85 -33.95
CA TYR A 42 -11.14 -16.10 -34.99
C TYR A 42 -11.16 -17.58 -35.42
N THR A 43 -11.54 -17.81 -36.68
CA THR A 43 -11.63 -19.15 -37.31
C THR A 43 -10.39 -19.51 -38.14
N GLY A 44 -9.39 -18.63 -38.21
CA GLY A 44 -8.13 -18.88 -38.90
C GLY A 44 -7.16 -19.76 -38.10
N ASP A 45 -5.93 -19.87 -38.60
CA ASP A 45 -4.88 -20.66 -37.96
C ASP A 45 -4.36 -19.99 -36.69
N LYS A 46 -4.49 -20.67 -35.55
CA LYS A 46 -4.01 -20.18 -34.24
C LYS A 46 -2.49 -20.13 -34.15
N GLU A 47 -1.77 -20.73 -35.09
CA GLU A 47 -0.31 -20.61 -35.17
C GLU A 47 0.15 -19.27 -35.76
N ASN A 48 -0.72 -18.58 -36.50
CA ASN A 48 -0.46 -17.22 -37.02
C ASN A 48 -0.75 -16.12 -35.99
N LEU A 49 -1.30 -16.46 -34.83
CA LEU A 49 -1.51 -15.53 -33.74
C LEU A 49 -0.15 -15.11 -33.15
N GLY A 50 0.03 -13.81 -32.96
CA GLY A 50 1.16 -13.22 -32.28
C GLY A 50 1.28 -13.70 -30.83
N LYS A 51 2.45 -13.43 -30.25
CA LYS A 51 2.84 -13.98 -28.93
C LYS A 51 1.86 -13.62 -27.81
N CYS A 52 1.31 -12.40 -27.80
CA CYS A 52 0.30 -11.98 -26.81
C CYS A 52 -1.03 -12.67 -27.00
N GLU A 53 -1.43 -12.93 -28.25
CA GLU A 53 -2.68 -13.61 -28.57
C GLU A 53 -2.61 -15.10 -28.19
N GLN A 54 -1.40 -15.69 -28.20
CA GLN A 54 -1.17 -17.04 -27.68
C GLN A 54 -1.32 -17.15 -26.16
N LEU A 55 -1.25 -16.04 -25.40
CA LEU A 55 -1.48 -16.03 -23.95
C LEU A 55 -2.93 -16.45 -23.60
N MET A 56 -3.88 -16.29 -24.53
CA MET A 56 -5.27 -16.75 -24.40
C MET A 56 -5.41 -18.25 -24.17
N LYS A 57 -4.39 -19.05 -24.54
CA LYS A 57 -4.37 -20.50 -24.25
C LYS A 57 -4.37 -20.77 -22.74
N VAL A 58 -3.93 -19.80 -21.93
CA VAL A 58 -3.92 -19.92 -20.48
C VAL A 58 -5.20 -19.31 -19.90
N PRO A 59 -6.11 -20.12 -19.33
CA PRO A 59 -7.34 -19.61 -18.76
C PRO A 59 -7.03 -18.72 -17.54
N ARG A 60 -7.73 -17.58 -17.47
CA ARG A 60 -7.60 -16.58 -16.40
C ARG A 60 -6.18 -16.02 -16.25
N VAL A 61 -5.44 -15.90 -17.35
CA VAL A 61 -4.05 -15.40 -17.33
C VAL A 61 -3.93 -14.04 -16.67
N GLU A 62 -4.86 -13.11 -16.92
CA GLU A 62 -4.91 -11.78 -16.29
C GLU A 62 -4.95 -11.88 -14.77
N SER A 63 -5.88 -12.69 -14.23
CA SER A 63 -5.98 -12.90 -12.77
C SER A 63 -4.73 -13.56 -12.20
N LYS A 64 -4.11 -14.51 -12.91
CA LYS A 64 -2.88 -15.18 -12.46
C LYS A 64 -1.70 -14.22 -12.42
N LEU A 65 -1.54 -13.40 -13.45
CA LEU A 65 -0.52 -12.35 -13.48
C LEU A 65 -0.73 -11.33 -12.37
N GLY A 66 -1.99 -10.92 -12.11
CA GLY A 66 -2.32 -10.03 -11.00
C GLY A 66 -1.96 -10.61 -9.64
N VAL A 67 -2.30 -11.88 -9.38
CA VAL A 67 -1.92 -12.57 -8.14
C VAL A 67 -0.41 -12.70 -8.02
N PHE A 68 0.29 -12.99 -9.11
CA PHE A 68 1.74 -13.14 -9.09
C PHE A 68 2.46 -11.81 -8.85
N SER A 69 2.02 -10.73 -9.50
CA SER A 69 2.50 -9.37 -9.26
C SER A 69 2.31 -8.98 -7.79
N PHE A 70 1.10 -9.22 -7.26
CA PHE A 70 0.81 -8.99 -5.84
C PHE A 70 1.75 -9.78 -4.93
N LYS A 71 1.98 -11.07 -5.20
CA LYS A 71 2.87 -11.91 -4.40
C LYS A 71 4.29 -11.33 -4.33
N ILE A 72 4.87 -10.96 -5.47
CA ILE A 72 6.23 -10.40 -5.55
C ILE A 72 6.32 -9.09 -4.74
N GLN A 73 5.31 -8.23 -4.86
CA GLN A 73 5.30 -6.92 -4.22
C GLN A 73 4.93 -6.97 -2.73
N PHE A 74 4.25 -8.04 -2.27
CA PHE A 74 3.65 -8.09 -0.95
C PHE A 74 4.65 -7.92 0.20
N LEU A 75 5.76 -8.66 0.16
CA LEU A 75 6.76 -8.61 1.23
C LEU A 75 7.45 -7.24 1.32
N SER A 76 7.72 -6.62 0.17
CA SER A 76 8.28 -5.26 0.11
C SER A 76 7.31 -4.26 0.74
N GLN A 77 6.05 -4.27 0.31
CA GLN A 77 5.00 -3.39 0.84
C GLN A 77 4.78 -3.57 2.35
N VAL A 78 4.75 -4.81 2.85
CA VAL A 78 4.63 -5.09 4.30
C VAL A 78 5.82 -4.52 5.07
N THR A 79 7.03 -4.63 4.52
CA THR A 79 8.25 -4.13 5.15
C THR A 79 8.23 -2.60 5.24
N GLU A 80 7.86 -1.94 4.14
CA GLU A 80 7.72 -0.48 4.09
C GLU A 80 6.64 0.01 5.07
N PHE A 81 5.47 -0.64 5.08
CA PHE A 81 4.40 -0.30 6.00
C PHE A 81 4.82 -0.44 7.48
N LYS A 82 5.52 -1.53 7.82
CA LYS A 82 6.09 -1.72 9.18
C LYS A 82 7.09 -0.64 9.55
N LYS A 83 7.91 -0.18 8.60
CA LYS A 83 8.88 0.91 8.82
C LYS A 83 8.14 2.20 9.13
N SER A 84 7.13 2.55 8.33
CA SER A 84 6.31 3.75 8.55
C SER A 84 5.60 3.72 9.91
N LEU A 85 5.01 2.59 10.29
CA LEU A 85 4.40 2.44 11.62
C LEU A 85 5.40 2.61 12.76
N LYS A 86 6.61 2.03 12.64
CA LYS A 86 7.66 2.22 13.64
C LYS A 86 8.05 3.69 13.77
N THR A 87 8.22 4.40 12.66
CA THR A 87 8.54 5.84 12.69
C THR A 87 7.48 6.63 13.43
N VAL A 88 6.19 6.38 13.15
CA VAL A 88 5.08 7.06 13.85
C VAL A 88 5.08 6.70 15.33
N ASN A 89 5.24 5.42 15.67
CA ASN A 89 5.26 4.98 17.06
C ASN A 89 6.42 5.60 17.84
N SER A 90 7.62 5.62 17.27
CA SER A 90 8.78 6.28 17.89
C SER A 90 8.57 7.78 18.06
N ALA A 91 8.01 8.48 17.07
CA ALA A 91 7.67 9.90 17.21
C ALA A 91 6.65 10.14 18.34
N CYS A 92 5.64 9.28 18.49
CA CYS A 92 4.68 9.36 19.60
C CYS A 92 5.36 9.10 20.96
N GLU A 93 6.22 8.09 21.05
CA GLU A 93 7.00 7.78 22.26
C GLU A 93 7.92 8.95 22.64
N GLU A 94 8.60 9.56 21.67
CA GLU A 94 9.46 10.72 21.89
C GLU A 94 8.64 11.92 22.39
N VAL A 95 7.50 12.24 21.78
CA VAL A 95 6.63 13.34 22.25
C VAL A 95 6.11 13.10 23.68
N LEU A 96 5.78 11.85 24.02
CA LEU A 96 5.36 11.47 25.37
C LEU A 96 6.51 11.56 26.38
N ALA A 97 7.73 11.23 25.96
CA ALA A 97 8.92 11.31 26.80
C ALA A 97 9.45 12.75 26.96
N GLU A 98 9.37 13.58 25.91
CA GLU A 98 9.81 14.98 25.91
C GLU A 98 8.81 15.93 26.57
N ARG A 99 7.53 15.56 26.65
CA ARG A 99 6.62 16.18 27.62
C ARG A 99 7.06 15.76 29.02
N SER A 100 8.02 16.50 29.56
CA SER A 100 8.28 16.59 30.99
C SER A 100 6.94 16.60 31.71
N PRO A 101 6.69 15.68 32.65
CA PRO A 101 5.54 15.76 33.54
C PRO A 101 5.40 17.17 34.13
N GLY A 102 6.53 17.83 34.40
CA GLY A 102 6.57 19.20 34.93
C GLY A 102 6.09 20.30 33.98
N LEU A 103 6.07 20.12 32.65
CA LEU A 103 5.52 21.13 31.74
C LEU A 103 3.98 21.07 31.68
N LEU A 104 3.42 19.86 31.79
CA LEU A 104 1.99 19.66 31.96
C LEU A 104 1.53 20.09 33.36
N ASP A 105 2.32 19.77 34.39
CA ASP A 105 2.10 20.23 35.78
C ASP A 105 2.12 21.76 35.84
N PHE A 106 3.10 22.41 35.19
CA PHE A 106 3.18 23.87 35.13
C PHE A 106 1.95 24.51 34.47
N HIS A 107 1.41 23.91 33.41
CA HIS A 107 0.18 24.42 32.80
C HIS A 107 -1.04 24.22 33.70
N LEU A 108 -1.12 23.12 34.44
CA LEU A 108 -2.19 22.89 35.42
C LEU A 108 -2.08 23.86 36.60
N ASP A 109 -0.87 24.05 37.13
CA ASP A 109 -0.57 25.03 38.18
C ASP A 109 -0.92 26.46 37.74
N LEU A 110 -0.59 26.83 36.50
CA LEU A 110 -0.92 28.14 35.94
C LEU A 110 -2.43 28.34 35.83
N VAL A 111 -3.17 27.34 35.36
CA VAL A 111 -4.64 27.39 35.26
C VAL A 111 -5.28 27.47 36.65
N SER A 112 -4.76 26.73 37.64
CA SER A 112 -5.22 26.81 39.02
C SER A 112 -4.92 28.17 39.67
N LEU A 113 -3.77 28.78 39.36
CA LEU A 113 -3.41 30.12 39.83
C LEU A 113 -4.32 31.19 39.20
N GLU A 114 -4.59 31.10 37.89
CA GLU A 114 -5.51 32.01 37.20
C GLU A 114 -6.92 31.95 37.81
N ALA A 115 -7.43 30.74 38.09
CA ALA A 115 -8.72 30.55 38.75
C ALA A 115 -8.74 31.20 40.14
N ALA A 116 -7.71 30.96 40.96
CA ALA A 116 -7.60 31.53 42.31
C ALA A 116 -7.48 33.06 42.31
N THR A 117 -6.84 33.66 41.29
CA THR A 117 -6.78 35.13 41.18
C THR A 117 -8.09 35.76 40.72
N LYS A 118 -8.97 35.00 40.04
CA LYS A 118 -10.26 35.50 39.56
C LYS A 118 -11.29 35.60 40.69
N ASP A 119 -11.32 34.63 41.59
CA ASP A 119 -12.22 34.62 42.75
C ASP A 119 -11.88 35.74 43.76
N ASN A 120 -10.63 36.19 43.84
CA ASN A 120 -10.23 37.26 44.77
C ASN A 120 -10.46 38.69 44.23
N ILE A 121 -10.91 38.85 42.98
CA ILE A 121 -11.16 40.17 42.37
C ILE A 121 -12.67 40.48 42.29
N GLU A 122 -13.54 39.48 42.38
CA GLU A 122 -15.00 39.70 42.33
C GLU A 122 -15.63 40.12 43.68
N ASP A 123 -14.86 40.10 44.77
CA ASP A 123 -15.34 40.50 46.11
C ASP A 123 -15.14 41.99 46.47
N ASP A 124 -14.46 42.78 45.63
CA ASP A 124 -14.11 44.19 45.93
C ASP A 124 -14.99 45.24 45.20
N ASP A 125 -15.95 44.80 44.37
CA ASP A 125 -16.87 45.68 43.63
C ASP A 125 -18.28 45.79 44.28
N ASN A 126 -18.44 45.36 45.54
CA ASN A 126 -19.74 45.32 46.25
C ASN A 126 -19.71 45.91 47.67
N GLU A 127 -18.93 46.97 47.91
CA GLU A 127 -19.13 47.88 49.05
C GLU A 127 -19.15 49.35 48.59
N ASP A 128 -20.35 49.95 48.77
CA ASP A 128 -20.82 51.34 48.58
C ASP A 128 -21.26 51.84 47.19
#